data_AF-A0A7W1FK03-F1
#
_entry.id   AF-A0A7W1FK03-F1
#
_cell.length_a   1.000
_cell.length_b   1.000
_cell.length_c   1.000
_cell.angle_alpha   90.00
_cell.angle_beta   90.00
_cell.angle_gamma   90.00
#
_symmetry.space_group_name_H-M   'P 1'
#
loop_
_entity.id
_entity.type
_entity.pdbx_description
1 polymer ?
#
loop_
_entity_poly.entity_id
_entity_poly.type
_entity_poly.pdbx_seq_one_letter_code
_entity_poly.pdbx_strand_id
1 'polypeptide(L)'
;MSALITRCRILALLAVTVAAHAVTMEPAPANILTPEKPIDGAWVESETTDGLVFYLGDWKSQTRVAVTRKPGQYNKVVYVGNSDTSFMRAEVLYNNGDFVTAPEHYKKAITTGKWHWEVEQAYRRAAASLARTGKGPEALTLLKEYLGRYPKTVHIAEAVSLRAGLALEAKDYAGAMADYQLMVKEGAKWGASAELDGYLGQNAVLVAQKKFTDAVALLTPYWAKIKADEDPDAFGSIALAVASSLDADGKPAECIAALKKTYLAPIATEAQARARLHHAQLLAKANDTEGNLAAFDQVAIAALLGGDETTQAAATKLARELVGRIDKDKKVSDEARKEYRSYLSSL
;
A
#
# COMPACT_ATOMS: atom_id res chain seq x y z
N MET A 1 46.59 12.45 31.50
CA MET A 1 45.31 13.19 31.50
C MET A 1 45.16 14.27 30.41
N SER A 2 46.12 14.50 29.51
CA SER A 2 46.06 15.60 28.51
C SER A 2 45.60 15.21 27.09
N ALA A 3 45.27 13.94 26.83
CA ALA A 3 44.94 13.45 25.48
C ALA A 3 43.42 13.27 25.20
N LEU A 4 42.56 13.38 26.23
CA LEU A 4 41.11 13.22 26.09
C LEU A 4 40.38 14.52 25.69
N ILE A 5 40.98 15.69 25.91
CA ILE A 5 40.32 16.98 25.67
C ILE A 5 40.42 17.40 24.18
N THR A 6 41.43 16.93 23.45
CA THR A 6 41.65 17.31 22.05
C THR A 6 40.71 16.56 21.07
N ARG A 7 40.24 15.35 21.43
CA ARG A 7 39.28 14.60 20.59
C ARG A 7 37.84 15.09 20.67
N CYS A 8 37.48 15.88 21.70
CA CYS A 8 36.16 16.51 21.80
C CYS A 8 35.99 17.76 20.90
N ARG A 9 37.08 18.40 20.45
CA ARG A 9 36.99 19.62 19.62
C ARG A 9 36.91 19.34 18.11
N ILE A 10 37.42 18.20 17.62
CA ILE A 10 37.33 17.85 16.19
C ILE A 10 35.94 17.29 15.83
N LEU A 11 35.24 16.66 16.77
CA LEU A 11 33.84 16.21 16.56
C LEU A 11 32.81 17.36 16.60
N ALA A 12 33.14 18.49 17.22
CA ALA A 12 32.25 19.67 17.27
C ALA A 12 32.33 20.54 16.00
N LEU A 13 33.40 20.45 15.20
CA LEU A 13 33.57 21.28 14.00
C LEU A 13 33.05 20.64 12.69
N LEU A 14 32.82 19.32 12.68
CA LEU A 14 32.27 18.60 11.52
C LEU A 14 30.73 18.50 11.54
N ALA A 15 30.07 19.00 12.59
CA ALA A 15 28.62 18.99 12.73
C ALA A 15 27.92 20.28 12.23
N VAL A 16 28.65 21.26 11.66
CA VAL A 16 28.12 22.61 11.37
C VAL A 16 28.03 22.95 9.87
N THR A 17 28.47 22.10 8.95
CA THR A 17 28.42 22.39 7.50
C THR A 17 27.63 21.38 6.66
N VAL A 18 26.46 20.93 7.16
CA VAL A 18 25.38 20.44 6.29
C VAL A 18 24.18 21.39 6.40
N ALA A 19 24.47 22.69 6.53
CA ALA A 19 23.47 23.73 6.42
C ALA A 19 23.39 24.19 4.96
N ALA A 20 22.24 23.92 4.34
CA ALA A 20 21.60 24.77 3.35
C ALA A 20 22.35 25.03 2.02
N HIS A 21 22.59 23.98 1.24
CA HIS A 21 22.26 24.09 -0.18
C HIS A 21 20.81 23.63 -0.37
N ALA A 22 19.89 24.32 0.30
CA ALA A 22 18.52 24.39 -0.23
C ALA A 22 18.65 25.22 -1.51
N VAL A 23 19.06 24.56 -2.60
CA VAL A 23 18.90 25.13 -3.94
C VAL A 23 17.42 25.44 -4.01
N THR A 24 17.08 26.72 -3.95
CA THR A 24 15.71 27.19 -4.09
C THR A 24 15.30 26.80 -5.50
N MET A 25 14.64 25.65 -5.63
CA MET A 25 14.13 25.22 -6.93
C MET A 25 13.06 26.22 -7.35
N GLU A 26 12.90 26.38 -8.66
CA GLU A 26 11.89 27.29 -9.15
C GLU A 26 10.49 26.74 -8.81
N PRO A 27 9.54 27.61 -8.44
CA PRO A 27 8.14 27.23 -8.42
C PRO A 27 7.75 26.60 -9.77
N ALA A 28 6.91 25.57 -9.72
CA ALA A 28 6.45 24.86 -10.90
C ALA A 28 5.10 25.43 -11.37
N PRO A 29 4.91 25.68 -12.68
CA PRO A 29 3.60 26.06 -13.16
C PRO A 29 2.62 24.88 -13.01
N ALA A 30 1.39 25.15 -12.58
CA ALA A 30 0.38 24.13 -12.32
C ALA A 30 -1.04 24.68 -12.41
N ASN A 31 -1.99 23.78 -12.62
CA ASN A 31 -3.41 24.02 -12.37
C ASN A 31 -3.80 23.32 -11.06
N ILE A 32 -4.41 24.06 -10.14
CA ILE A 32 -4.81 23.54 -8.82
C ILE A 32 -6.31 23.29 -8.83
N LEU A 33 -6.72 22.03 -8.69
CA LEU A 33 -8.12 21.65 -8.59
C LEU A 33 -8.58 21.84 -7.14
N THR A 34 -9.62 22.64 -6.93
CA THR A 34 -10.25 22.85 -5.61
C THR A 34 -11.72 22.41 -5.64
N PRO A 35 -12.37 22.20 -4.49
CA PRO A 35 -13.80 21.88 -4.45
C PRO A 35 -14.70 22.96 -5.06
N GLU A 36 -14.28 24.23 -5.02
CA GLU A 36 -15.09 25.37 -5.46
C GLU A 36 -14.86 25.70 -6.94
N LYS A 37 -13.60 25.92 -7.32
CA LYS A 37 -13.20 26.31 -8.67
C LYS A 37 -11.71 25.99 -8.94
N PRO A 38 -11.35 25.48 -10.12
CA PRO A 38 -9.95 25.35 -10.52
C PRO A 38 -9.22 26.70 -10.50
N ILE A 39 -7.95 26.67 -10.11
CA ILE A 39 -7.02 27.81 -10.17
C ILE A 39 -6.00 27.50 -11.27
N ASP A 40 -6.14 28.18 -12.40
CA ASP A 40 -5.30 27.97 -13.58
C ASP A 40 -4.05 28.86 -13.56
N GLY A 41 -2.93 28.34 -14.07
CA GLY A 41 -1.69 29.11 -14.24
C GLY A 41 -1.04 29.57 -12.93
N ALA A 42 -1.22 28.80 -11.85
CA ALA A 42 -0.55 29.03 -10.58
C ALA A 42 0.92 28.58 -10.65
N TRP A 43 1.77 29.16 -9.80
CA TRP A 43 3.16 28.73 -9.62
C TRP A 43 3.33 28.12 -8.24
N VAL A 44 3.40 26.79 -8.17
CA VAL A 44 3.48 26.02 -6.93
C VAL A 44 4.91 25.98 -6.43
N GLU A 45 5.13 26.54 -5.24
CA GLU A 45 6.43 26.55 -4.56
C GLU A 45 6.69 25.23 -3.85
N SER A 46 5.69 24.74 -3.10
CA SER A 46 5.81 23.49 -2.34
C SER A 46 4.44 22.84 -2.15
N GLU A 47 4.42 21.52 -2.29
CA GLU A 47 3.29 20.67 -1.91
C GLU A 47 3.76 19.70 -0.82
N THR A 48 3.22 19.84 0.39
CA THR A 48 3.66 19.10 1.57
C THR A 48 2.46 18.56 2.34
N THR A 49 2.73 17.68 3.32
CA THR A 49 1.70 17.21 4.28
C THR A 49 1.05 18.34 5.09
N ASP A 50 1.70 19.52 5.20
CA ASP A 50 1.13 20.70 5.86
C ASP A 50 0.24 21.54 4.93
N GLY A 51 0.26 21.25 3.63
CA GLY A 51 -0.52 21.95 2.61
C GLY A 51 0.29 22.39 1.39
N LEU A 52 -0.35 23.25 0.60
CA LEU A 52 0.11 23.76 -0.68
C LEU A 52 0.44 25.25 -0.58
N VAL A 53 1.61 25.65 -1.07
CA VAL A 53 2.03 27.06 -1.20
C VAL A 53 2.23 27.38 -2.68
N PHE A 54 1.58 28.44 -3.16
CA PHE A 54 1.65 28.84 -4.57
C PHE A 54 1.51 30.35 -4.76
N TYR A 55 1.86 30.82 -5.96
CA TYR A 55 1.74 32.21 -6.39
C TYR A 55 0.76 32.34 -7.56
N LEU A 56 0.08 33.47 -7.65
CA LEU A 56 -0.72 33.86 -8.81
C LEU A 56 0.04 34.91 -9.63
N GLY A 57 0.08 34.76 -10.95
CA GLY A 57 0.80 35.67 -11.85
C GLY A 57 2.30 35.38 -11.96
N ASP A 58 3.11 36.40 -12.22
CA ASP A 58 4.56 36.23 -12.34
C ASP A 58 5.21 36.02 -10.96
N TRP A 59 5.67 34.80 -10.70
CA TRP A 59 6.38 34.44 -9.46
C TRP A 59 7.71 35.19 -9.30
N LYS A 60 8.26 35.81 -10.36
CA LYS A 60 9.45 36.66 -10.27
C LYS A 60 9.13 38.09 -9.89
N SER A 61 7.85 38.48 -9.88
CA SER A 61 7.43 39.82 -9.46
C SER A 61 7.81 40.10 -8.01
N GLN A 62 8.28 41.32 -7.75
CA GLN A 62 8.55 41.81 -6.39
C GLN A 62 7.27 41.97 -5.55
N THR A 63 6.11 42.08 -6.20
CA THR A 63 4.79 42.24 -5.54
C THR A 63 4.01 40.93 -5.44
N ARG A 64 4.66 39.78 -5.66
CA ARG A 64 4.00 38.48 -5.57
C ARG A 64 3.44 38.24 -4.17
N VAL A 65 2.27 37.63 -4.10
CA VAL A 65 1.64 37.21 -2.84
C VAL A 65 1.56 35.69 -2.83
N ALA A 66 2.16 35.07 -1.81
CA ALA A 66 2.03 33.65 -1.57
C ALA A 66 0.63 33.33 -1.05
N VAL A 67 -0.01 32.32 -1.63
CA VAL A 67 -1.29 31.76 -1.19
C VAL A 67 -1.02 30.39 -0.60
N THR A 68 -1.56 30.15 0.59
CA THR A 68 -1.45 28.86 1.28
C THR A 68 -2.82 28.18 1.34
N ARG A 69 -2.86 26.88 1.02
CA ARG A 69 -4.03 26.02 1.18
C ARG A 69 -3.67 24.85 2.08
N LYS A 70 -4.48 24.62 3.11
CA LYS A 70 -4.34 23.45 3.98
C LYS A 70 -4.78 22.18 3.26
N PRO A 71 -4.37 20.99 3.72
CA PRO A 71 -4.93 19.72 3.25
C PRO A 71 -6.46 19.74 3.30
N GLY A 72 -7.11 19.22 2.26
CA GLY A 72 -8.57 19.25 2.10
C GLY A 72 -9.15 20.53 1.50
N GLN A 73 -8.37 21.62 1.38
CA GLN A 73 -8.79 22.82 0.64
C GLN A 73 -8.46 22.78 -0.86
N TYR A 74 -7.78 21.72 -1.29
CA TYR A 74 -7.49 21.42 -2.69
C TYR A 74 -7.61 19.91 -2.89
N ASN A 75 -8.00 19.50 -4.10
CA ASN A 75 -8.20 18.10 -4.48
C ASN A 75 -6.94 17.53 -5.13
N LYS A 76 -6.30 18.31 -6.01
CA LYS A 76 -5.16 17.84 -6.80
C LYS A 76 -4.37 19.01 -7.39
N VAL A 77 -3.05 18.88 -7.46
CA VAL A 77 -2.17 19.75 -8.26
C VAL A 77 -1.85 19.05 -9.58
N VAL A 78 -2.07 19.75 -10.69
CA VAL A 78 -1.72 19.28 -12.03
C VAL A 78 -0.60 20.16 -12.55
N TYR A 79 0.64 19.71 -12.38
CA TYR A 79 1.81 20.41 -12.87
C TYR A 79 1.81 20.46 -14.41
N VAL A 80 2.19 21.61 -14.96
CA VAL A 80 2.27 21.88 -16.40
C VAL A 80 3.64 22.44 -16.75
N GLY A 81 4.03 22.33 -18.02
CA GLY A 81 5.30 22.85 -18.53
C GLY A 81 6.24 21.76 -19.03
N ASN A 82 7.40 22.18 -19.54
CA ASN A 82 8.41 21.28 -20.06
C ASN A 82 9.26 20.70 -18.92
N SER A 83 9.00 19.44 -18.58
CA SER A 83 9.86 18.66 -17.66
C SER A 83 11.25 18.43 -18.24
N ASP A 84 12.19 18.08 -17.37
CA ASP A 84 13.53 17.62 -17.72
C ASP A 84 13.48 16.45 -18.72
N THR A 85 14.36 16.49 -19.72
CA THR A 85 14.39 15.46 -20.77
C THR A 85 14.73 14.07 -20.23
N SER A 86 15.55 13.97 -19.18
CA SER A 86 15.84 12.70 -18.52
C SER A 86 14.62 12.20 -17.76
N PHE A 87 13.87 13.09 -17.10
CA PHE A 87 12.62 12.73 -16.43
C PHE A 87 11.59 12.17 -17.43
N MET A 88 11.34 12.89 -18.52
CA MET A 88 10.40 12.44 -19.55
C MET A 88 10.80 11.08 -20.16
N ARG A 89 12.10 10.89 -20.44
CA ARG A 89 12.61 9.60 -20.92
C ARG A 89 12.43 8.49 -19.88
N ALA A 90 12.65 8.80 -18.60
CA ALA A 90 12.45 7.83 -17.52
C ALA A 90 10.98 7.43 -17.38
N GLU A 91 10.02 8.36 -17.47
CA GLU A 91 8.59 8.07 -17.41
C GLU A 91 8.14 7.17 -18.59
N VAL A 92 8.66 7.41 -19.81
CA VAL A 92 8.38 6.53 -20.95
C VAL A 92 8.89 5.11 -20.70
N LEU A 93 10.13 4.97 -20.21
CA LEU A 93 10.71 3.66 -19.86
C LEU A 93 9.90 2.97 -18.77
N TYR A 94 9.53 3.69 -17.71
CA TYR A 94 8.75 3.19 -16.59
C TYR A 94 7.36 2.69 -17.03
N ASN A 95 6.66 3.45 -17.86
CA ASN A 95 5.33 3.11 -18.37
C ASN A 95 5.37 1.92 -19.36
N ASN A 96 6.49 1.73 -20.06
CA ASN A 96 6.73 0.56 -20.91
C ASN A 96 7.20 -0.68 -20.12
N GLY A 97 7.34 -0.58 -18.79
CA GLY A 97 7.80 -1.67 -17.94
C GLY A 97 9.32 -1.92 -17.95
N ASP A 98 10.11 -1.04 -18.58
CA ASP A 98 11.58 -1.10 -18.52
C ASP A 98 12.10 -0.52 -17.19
N PHE A 99 11.88 -1.29 -16.12
CA PHE A 99 12.35 -0.96 -14.77
C PHE A 99 13.87 -1.11 -14.60
N VAL A 100 14.56 -1.70 -15.57
CA VAL A 100 16.02 -1.88 -15.53
C VAL A 100 16.72 -0.58 -15.93
N THR A 101 16.28 0.06 -17.01
CA THR A 101 16.89 1.27 -17.55
C THR A 101 16.33 2.56 -16.93
N ALA A 102 15.05 2.56 -16.53
CA ALA A 102 14.39 3.76 -15.98
C ALA A 102 15.14 4.42 -14.78
N PRO A 103 15.68 3.67 -13.79
CA PRO A 103 16.41 4.27 -12.67
C PRO A 103 17.56 5.18 -13.06
N GLU A 104 18.30 4.85 -14.12
CA GLU A 104 19.46 5.65 -14.55
C GLU A 104 19.03 7.03 -15.05
N HIS A 105 17.92 7.10 -15.76
CA HIS A 105 17.36 8.37 -16.25
C HIS A 105 16.72 9.18 -15.12
N TYR A 106 16.03 8.53 -14.19
CA TYR A 106 15.53 9.23 -12.99
C TYR A 106 16.67 9.76 -12.10
N LYS A 107 17.76 9.02 -11.92
CA LYS A 107 18.95 9.50 -11.19
C LYS A 107 19.56 10.75 -11.83
N LYS A 108 19.53 10.85 -13.17
CA LYS A 108 19.91 12.10 -13.88
C LYS A 108 18.92 13.22 -13.59
N ALA A 109 17.62 12.95 -13.71
CA ALA A 109 16.56 13.92 -13.41
C ALA A 109 16.58 14.45 -11.96
N ILE A 110 17.01 13.64 -10.98
CA ILE A 110 17.22 14.10 -9.60
C ILE A 110 18.24 15.26 -9.52
N THR A 111 19.23 15.26 -10.42
CA THR A 111 20.30 16.26 -10.45
C THR A 111 20.01 17.42 -11.40
N THR A 112 19.31 17.18 -12.50
CA THR A 112 19.03 18.19 -13.54
C THR A 112 17.63 18.77 -13.46
N GLY A 113 16.74 18.15 -12.70
CA GLY A 113 15.35 18.54 -12.53
C GLY A 113 15.21 19.96 -12.03
N LYS A 114 14.31 20.70 -12.67
CA LYS A 114 14.13 22.13 -12.42
C LYS A 114 13.22 22.39 -11.22
N TRP A 115 12.25 21.50 -11.02
CA TRP A 115 11.16 21.67 -10.07
C TRP A 115 11.20 20.64 -8.95
N HIS A 116 10.73 21.05 -7.76
CA HIS A 116 10.67 20.17 -6.59
C HIS A 116 9.89 18.88 -6.87
N TRP A 117 8.66 18.99 -7.40
CA TRP A 117 7.78 17.84 -7.66
C TRP A 117 8.43 16.81 -8.60
N GLU A 118 9.17 17.28 -9.59
CA GLU A 118 9.85 16.45 -10.58
C GLU A 118 10.98 15.64 -9.93
N VAL A 119 11.80 16.32 -9.13
CA VAL A 119 12.90 15.67 -8.40
C VAL A 119 12.35 14.66 -7.39
N GLU A 120 11.32 15.02 -6.64
CA GLU A 120 10.66 14.10 -5.71
C GLU A 120 10.06 12.87 -6.40
N GLN A 121 9.36 13.06 -7.52
CA GLN A 121 8.82 11.95 -8.31
C GLN A 121 9.95 11.08 -8.88
N ALA A 122 11.05 11.68 -9.35
CA ALA A 122 12.21 10.95 -9.83
C ALA A 122 12.84 10.06 -8.75
N TYR A 123 13.01 10.55 -7.51
CA TYR A 123 13.44 9.72 -6.38
C TYR A 123 12.52 8.51 -6.17
N ARG A 124 11.21 8.74 -6.07
CA ARG A 124 10.25 7.65 -5.81
C ARG A 124 10.21 6.63 -6.93
N ARG A 125 10.13 7.06 -8.19
CA ARG A 125 10.05 6.16 -9.34
C ARG A 125 11.35 5.41 -9.56
N ALA A 126 12.51 6.03 -9.33
CA ALA A 126 13.80 5.33 -9.34
C ALA A 126 13.85 4.23 -8.26
N ALA A 127 13.46 4.56 -7.02
CA ALA A 127 13.45 3.59 -5.93
C ALA A 127 12.49 2.43 -6.22
N ALA A 128 11.29 2.71 -6.73
CA ALA A 128 10.32 1.69 -7.12
C ALA A 128 10.82 0.77 -8.25
N SER A 129 11.46 1.34 -9.27
CA SER A 129 12.08 0.55 -10.35
C SER A 129 13.24 -0.33 -9.87
N LEU A 130 14.08 0.20 -8.96
CA LEU A 130 15.16 -0.56 -8.32
C LEU A 130 14.59 -1.72 -7.47
N ALA A 131 13.52 -1.48 -6.71
CA ALA A 131 12.83 -2.51 -5.94
C ALA A 131 12.31 -3.64 -6.85
N ARG A 132 11.61 -3.30 -7.94
CA ARG A 132 11.05 -4.27 -8.91
C ARG A 132 12.11 -5.12 -9.64
N THR A 133 13.35 -4.67 -9.67
CA THR A 133 14.47 -5.37 -10.32
C THR A 133 15.39 -6.10 -9.34
N GLY A 134 14.96 -6.25 -8.08
CA GLY A 134 15.73 -6.95 -7.04
C GLY A 134 16.93 -6.14 -6.52
N LYS A 135 17.07 -4.87 -6.91
CA LYS A 135 18.13 -3.96 -6.44
C LYS A 135 17.72 -3.25 -5.15
N GLY A 136 17.18 -4.02 -4.20
CA GLY A 136 16.65 -3.53 -2.92
C GLY A 136 17.63 -2.64 -2.11
N PRO A 137 18.91 -3.01 -1.96
CA PRO A 137 19.88 -2.17 -1.24
C PRO A 137 20.09 -0.77 -1.86
N GLU A 138 20.10 -0.67 -3.19
CA GLU A 138 20.18 0.63 -3.88
C GLU A 138 18.91 1.45 -3.66
N ALA A 139 17.75 0.80 -3.74
CA ALA A 139 16.45 1.45 -3.48
C ALA A 139 16.36 2.00 -2.05
N LEU A 140 16.80 1.23 -1.05
CA LEU A 140 16.85 1.66 0.36
C LEU A 140 17.74 2.89 0.56
N THR A 141 18.91 2.90 -0.09
CA THR A 141 19.83 4.05 -0.04
C THR A 141 19.16 5.30 -0.61
N LEU A 142 18.50 5.16 -1.76
CA LEU A 142 17.82 6.26 -2.43
C LEU A 142 16.61 6.78 -1.64
N LEU A 143 15.84 5.89 -1.01
CA LEU A 143 14.71 6.25 -0.15
C LEU A 143 15.16 6.96 1.12
N LYS A 144 16.29 6.54 1.72
CA LYS A 144 16.88 7.23 2.86
C LYS A 144 17.28 8.67 2.51
N GLU A 145 17.91 8.86 1.36
CA GLU A 145 18.24 10.20 0.86
C GLU A 145 16.98 11.03 0.60
N TYR A 146 15.99 10.47 -0.11
CA TYR A 146 14.72 11.12 -0.42
C TYR A 146 13.99 11.61 0.83
N LEU A 147 13.79 10.72 1.81
CA LEU A 147 13.08 11.04 3.06
C LEU A 147 13.87 12.00 3.96
N GLY A 148 15.20 11.99 3.89
CA GLY A 148 16.04 12.97 4.57
C GLY A 148 15.95 14.36 3.93
N ARG A 149 15.85 14.43 2.60
CA ARG A 149 15.78 15.69 1.84
C ARG A 149 14.38 16.30 1.84
N TYR A 150 13.33 15.48 1.84
CA TYR A 150 11.93 15.90 1.75
C TYR A 150 11.07 15.30 2.88
N PRO A 151 11.34 15.65 4.15
CA PRO A 151 10.70 15.03 5.31
C PRO A 151 9.19 15.33 5.45
N LYS A 152 8.65 16.21 4.61
CA LYS A 152 7.24 16.62 4.61
C LYS A 152 6.54 16.39 3.26
N THR A 153 7.15 15.62 2.36
CA THR A 153 6.55 15.31 1.06
C THR A 153 5.15 14.72 1.22
N VAL A 154 4.22 15.10 0.32
CA VAL A 154 2.88 14.49 0.25
C VAL A 154 2.92 12.99 -0.04
N HIS A 155 4.04 12.47 -0.52
CA HIS A 155 4.23 11.06 -0.83
C HIS A 155 4.95 10.27 0.28
N ILE A 156 5.00 10.81 1.49
CA ILE A 156 5.79 10.22 2.59
C ILE A 156 5.27 8.83 2.97
N ALA A 157 3.95 8.61 2.99
CA ALA A 157 3.36 7.30 3.27
C ALA A 157 3.83 6.24 2.27
N GLU A 158 3.76 6.55 0.96
CA GLU A 158 4.20 5.64 -0.10
C GLU A 158 5.69 5.31 0.01
N ALA A 159 6.52 6.31 0.27
CA ALA A 159 7.97 6.12 0.37
C ALA A 159 8.39 5.35 1.63
N VAL A 160 7.75 5.62 2.77
CA VAL A 160 7.97 4.86 4.01
C VAL A 160 7.47 3.42 3.86
N SER A 161 6.30 3.22 3.25
CA SER A 161 5.76 1.89 2.95
C SER A 161 6.70 1.08 2.05
N LEU A 162 7.20 1.67 0.95
CA LEU A 162 8.16 1.02 0.07
C LEU A 162 9.46 0.66 0.81
N ARG A 163 9.97 1.55 1.68
CA ARG A 163 11.16 1.28 2.50
C ARG A 163 10.92 0.13 3.47
N ALA A 164 9.77 0.10 4.13
CA ALA A 164 9.38 -0.95 5.05
C ALA A 164 9.23 -2.31 4.34
N GLY A 165 8.63 -2.34 3.15
CA GLY A 165 8.53 -3.54 2.30
C GLY A 165 9.90 -4.08 1.92
N LEU A 166 10.82 -3.22 1.46
CA LEU A 166 12.20 -3.61 1.14
C LEU A 166 12.96 -4.11 2.37
N ALA A 167 12.78 -3.48 3.53
CA ALA A 167 13.37 -3.95 4.79
C ALA A 167 12.83 -5.33 5.18
N LEU A 168 11.53 -5.57 5.00
CA LEU A 168 10.90 -6.86 5.24
C LEU A 168 11.44 -7.95 4.30
N GLU A 169 11.60 -7.67 3.01
CA GLU A 169 12.23 -8.58 2.03
C GLU A 169 13.67 -8.92 2.41
N ALA A 170 14.42 -7.93 2.92
CA ALA A 170 15.77 -8.10 3.45
C ALA A 170 15.81 -8.81 4.83
N LYS A 171 14.66 -9.21 5.38
CA LYS A 171 14.48 -9.78 6.72
C LYS A 171 14.93 -8.84 7.85
N ASP A 172 15.04 -7.54 7.58
CA ASP A 172 15.17 -6.50 8.59
C ASP A 172 13.78 -6.21 9.19
N TYR A 173 13.30 -7.16 9.99
CA TYR A 173 11.99 -7.07 10.63
C TYR A 173 11.90 -5.88 11.60
N ALA A 174 13.01 -5.48 12.22
CA ALA A 174 13.05 -4.36 13.14
C ALA A 174 12.88 -3.03 12.40
N GLY A 175 13.62 -2.82 11.30
CA GLY A 175 13.48 -1.66 10.43
C GLY A 175 12.08 -1.56 9.82
N ALA A 176 11.59 -2.67 9.26
CA ALA A 176 10.24 -2.72 8.68
C ALA A 176 9.15 -2.41 9.71
N MET A 177 9.23 -3.00 10.92
CA MET A 177 8.29 -2.74 12.01
C MET A 177 8.30 -1.26 12.41
N ALA A 178 9.49 -0.66 12.57
CA ALA A 178 9.61 0.75 12.95
C ALA A 178 8.96 1.70 11.93
N ASP A 179 9.14 1.43 10.64
CA ASP A 179 8.53 2.23 9.56
C ASP A 179 7.01 2.09 9.53
N TYR A 180 6.47 0.87 9.64
CA TYR A 180 5.01 0.69 9.67
C TYR A 180 4.38 1.24 10.97
N GLN A 181 5.09 1.21 12.10
CA GLN A 181 4.65 1.88 13.33
C GLN A 181 4.63 3.40 13.16
N LEU A 182 5.59 3.96 12.45
CA LEU A 182 5.60 5.38 12.12
C LEU A 182 4.40 5.76 11.24
N MET A 183 4.06 4.91 10.26
CA MET A 183 2.85 5.10 9.44
C MET A 183 1.56 5.06 10.27
N VAL A 184 1.42 4.17 11.25
CA VAL A 184 0.26 4.18 12.16
C VAL A 184 0.23 5.44 13.00
N LYS A 185 1.38 5.86 13.54
CA LYS A 185 1.48 7.05 14.40
C LYS A 185 1.16 8.35 13.67
N GLU A 186 1.67 8.52 12.47
CA GLU A 186 1.55 9.76 11.68
C GLU A 186 0.48 9.67 10.58
N GLY A 187 -0.25 8.54 10.50
CA GLY A 187 -1.17 8.21 9.40
C GLY A 187 -2.20 9.29 9.13
N ALA A 188 -2.83 9.84 10.18
CA ALA A 188 -3.79 10.93 10.09
C ALA A 188 -3.24 12.20 9.37
N LYS A 189 -1.91 12.40 9.35
CA LYS A 189 -1.26 13.51 8.63
C LYS A 189 -0.79 13.13 7.23
N TRP A 190 -0.52 11.85 6.99
CA TRP A 190 0.11 11.38 5.76
C TRP A 190 -0.88 10.92 4.69
N GLY A 191 -2.14 10.72 5.06
CA GLY A 191 -3.22 10.40 4.13
C GLY A 191 -4.18 9.36 4.71
N ALA A 192 -5.36 9.25 4.11
CA ALA A 192 -6.44 8.40 4.64
C ALA A 192 -6.06 6.92 4.76
N SER A 193 -5.23 6.38 3.86
CA SER A 193 -4.82 4.97 3.89
C SER A 193 -3.59 4.69 4.76
N ALA A 194 -2.81 5.71 5.15
CA ALA A 194 -1.48 5.49 5.73
C ALA A 194 -1.54 4.71 7.07
N GLU A 195 -2.55 4.95 7.89
CA GLU A 195 -2.76 4.19 9.14
C GLU A 195 -3.11 2.73 8.85
N LEU A 196 -4.04 2.47 7.91
CA LEU A 196 -4.43 1.13 7.47
C LEU A 196 -3.22 0.35 6.92
N ASP A 197 -2.47 0.98 6.02
CA ASP A 197 -1.27 0.41 5.40
C ASP A 197 -0.20 0.09 6.46
N GLY A 198 -0.07 0.95 7.47
CA GLY A 198 0.79 0.72 8.63
C GLY A 198 0.37 -0.52 9.45
N TYR A 199 -0.92 -0.69 9.74
CA TYR A 199 -1.40 -1.89 10.46
C TYR A 199 -1.20 -3.18 9.65
N LEU A 200 -1.55 -3.16 8.36
CA LEU A 200 -1.36 -4.31 7.46
C LEU A 200 0.12 -4.66 7.29
N GLY A 201 1.00 -3.66 7.20
CA GLY A 201 2.44 -3.84 7.15
C GLY A 201 3.03 -4.45 8.42
N GLN A 202 2.63 -3.95 9.60
CA GLN A 202 3.02 -4.57 10.88
C GLN A 202 2.55 -6.03 10.98
N ASN A 203 1.34 -6.33 10.53
CA ASN A 203 0.83 -7.70 10.42
C ASN A 203 1.72 -8.56 9.50
N ALA A 204 2.11 -8.06 8.33
CA ALA A 204 3.00 -8.78 7.41
C ALA A 204 4.37 -9.10 8.07
N VAL A 205 4.93 -8.16 8.84
CA VAL A 205 6.18 -8.37 9.59
C VAL A 205 6.03 -9.46 10.66
N LEU A 206 4.90 -9.50 11.37
CA LEU A 206 4.62 -10.52 12.39
C LEU A 206 4.38 -11.90 11.78
N VAL A 207 3.62 -11.96 10.68
CA VAL A 207 3.39 -13.19 9.88
C VAL A 207 4.71 -13.75 9.34
N ALA A 208 5.60 -12.90 8.81
CA ALA A 208 6.93 -13.33 8.34
C ALA A 208 7.81 -13.92 9.46
N GLN A 209 7.62 -13.45 10.70
CA GLN A 209 8.25 -14.01 11.91
C GLN A 209 7.50 -15.22 12.50
N LYS A 210 6.41 -15.67 11.87
CA LYS A 210 5.49 -16.71 12.39
C LYS A 210 4.87 -16.37 13.74
N LYS A 211 4.75 -15.09 14.07
CA LYS A 211 4.11 -14.59 15.29
C LYS A 211 2.62 -14.34 15.03
N PHE A 212 1.89 -15.39 14.68
CA PHE A 212 0.49 -15.28 14.22
C PHE A 212 -0.44 -14.80 15.33
N THR A 213 -0.25 -15.27 16.57
CA THR A 213 -1.01 -14.78 17.72
C THR A 213 -0.82 -13.27 17.92
N ASP A 214 0.41 -12.75 17.82
CA ASP A 214 0.69 -11.32 17.93
C ASP A 214 0.05 -10.53 16.78
N ALA A 215 0.03 -11.09 15.57
CA ALA A 215 -0.58 -10.47 14.40
C ALA A 215 -2.11 -10.30 14.58
N VAL A 216 -2.79 -11.34 15.10
CA VAL A 216 -4.21 -11.27 15.46
C VAL A 216 -4.45 -10.24 16.58
N ALA A 217 -3.60 -10.24 17.62
CA ALA A 217 -3.71 -9.31 18.73
C ALA A 217 -3.51 -7.85 18.32
N LEU A 218 -2.63 -7.60 17.34
CA LEU A 218 -2.41 -6.28 16.75
C LEU A 218 -3.65 -5.77 15.99
N LEU A 219 -4.22 -6.61 15.11
CA LEU A 219 -5.26 -6.17 14.19
C LEU A 219 -6.67 -6.17 14.81
N THR A 220 -6.95 -7.03 15.79
CA THR A 220 -8.30 -7.16 16.38
C THR A 220 -8.84 -5.86 16.97
N PRO A 221 -8.08 -5.08 17.76
CA PRO A 221 -8.56 -3.79 18.28
C PRO A 221 -8.81 -2.76 17.19
N TYR A 222 -8.03 -2.78 16.11
CA TYR A 222 -8.24 -1.88 14.97
C TYR A 222 -9.49 -2.29 14.18
N TRP A 223 -9.67 -3.58 13.91
CA TRP A 223 -10.87 -4.12 13.27
C TRP A 223 -12.16 -3.75 13.99
N ALA A 224 -12.14 -3.78 15.33
CA ALA A 224 -13.30 -3.42 16.15
C ALA A 224 -13.69 -1.93 16.08
N LYS A 225 -12.76 -1.05 15.69
CA LYS A 225 -13.01 0.40 15.55
C LYS A 225 -13.58 0.77 14.18
N ILE A 226 -13.25 0.01 13.14
CA ILE A 226 -13.71 0.27 11.78
C ILE A 226 -15.18 -0.16 11.67
N LYS A 227 -16.04 0.73 11.18
CA LYS A 227 -17.41 0.37 10.84
C LYS A 227 -17.49 -0.04 9.38
N ALA A 228 -18.08 -1.20 9.11
CA ALA A 228 -18.14 -1.78 7.77
C ALA A 228 -18.91 -0.92 6.77
N ASP A 229 -19.86 -0.09 7.23
CA ASP A 229 -20.65 0.84 6.43
C ASP A 229 -19.97 2.19 6.18
N GLU A 230 -18.99 2.57 7.02
CA GLU A 230 -18.21 3.81 6.86
C GLU A 230 -16.94 3.60 6.03
N ASP A 231 -16.25 2.47 6.21
CA ASP A 231 -15.04 2.10 5.48
C ASP A 231 -15.02 0.58 5.16
N PRO A 232 -15.80 0.16 4.15
CA PRO A 232 -15.94 -1.26 3.81
C PRO A 232 -14.63 -1.91 3.34
N ASP A 233 -13.76 -1.14 2.67
CA ASP A 233 -12.51 -1.65 2.10
C ASP A 233 -11.47 -1.89 3.21
N ALA A 234 -11.32 -0.95 4.16
CA ALA A 234 -10.47 -1.16 5.32
C ALA A 234 -10.99 -2.31 6.19
N PHE A 235 -12.31 -2.38 6.41
CA PHE A 235 -12.93 -3.46 7.18
C PHE A 235 -12.62 -4.82 6.55
N GLY A 236 -12.86 -4.98 5.24
CA GLY A 236 -12.61 -6.21 4.51
C GLY A 236 -11.13 -6.62 4.55
N SER A 237 -10.23 -5.67 4.33
CA SER A 237 -8.78 -5.92 4.32
C SER A 237 -8.25 -6.37 5.67
N ILE A 238 -8.63 -5.69 6.76
CA ILE A 238 -8.23 -6.07 8.12
C ILE A 238 -8.84 -7.43 8.51
N ALA A 239 -10.12 -7.65 8.19
CA ALA A 239 -10.81 -8.89 8.55
C ALA A 239 -10.19 -10.12 7.87
N LEU A 240 -9.83 -10.02 6.58
CA LEU A 240 -9.15 -11.07 5.84
C LEU A 240 -7.72 -11.32 6.38
N ALA A 241 -7.00 -10.28 6.79
CA ALA A 241 -5.68 -10.42 7.41
C ALA A 241 -5.75 -11.11 8.79
N VAL A 242 -6.76 -10.79 9.61
CA VAL A 242 -7.05 -11.49 10.87
C VAL A 242 -7.37 -12.96 10.61
N ALA A 243 -8.27 -13.26 9.67
CA ALA A 243 -8.65 -14.63 9.33
C ALA A 243 -7.44 -15.45 8.83
N SER A 244 -6.61 -14.87 7.97
CA SER A 244 -5.39 -15.52 7.47
C SER A 244 -4.40 -15.85 8.59
N SER A 245 -4.22 -14.94 9.54
CA SER A 245 -3.35 -15.18 10.71
C SER A 245 -3.93 -16.24 11.65
N LEU A 246 -5.25 -16.29 11.84
CA LEU A 246 -5.92 -17.34 12.64
C LEU A 246 -5.79 -18.74 12.01
N ASP A 247 -5.91 -18.87 10.68
CA ASP A 247 -5.68 -20.14 9.98
C ASP A 247 -4.23 -20.59 10.14
N ALA A 248 -3.27 -19.66 9.94
CA ALA A 248 -1.84 -19.94 10.12
C ALA A 248 -1.47 -20.31 11.57
N ASP A 249 -2.17 -19.77 12.57
CA ASP A 249 -2.02 -20.11 13.99
C ASP A 249 -2.70 -21.44 14.38
N GLY A 250 -3.32 -22.14 13.42
CA GLY A 250 -4.01 -23.41 13.68
C GLY A 250 -5.31 -23.24 14.49
N LYS A 251 -5.98 -22.08 14.37
CA LYS A 251 -7.25 -21.76 15.06
C LYS A 251 -8.43 -21.73 14.07
N PRO A 252 -8.81 -22.88 13.48
CA PRO A 252 -9.81 -22.92 12.41
C PRO A 252 -11.20 -22.44 12.85
N ALA A 253 -11.61 -22.71 14.10
CA ALA A 253 -12.91 -22.26 14.59
C ALA A 253 -13.01 -20.72 14.68
N GLU A 254 -11.98 -20.06 15.19
CA GLU A 254 -11.89 -18.60 15.26
C GLU A 254 -11.76 -17.99 13.86
N CYS A 255 -10.98 -18.62 12.97
CA CYS A 255 -10.86 -18.21 11.57
C CYS A 255 -12.23 -18.23 10.86
N ILE A 256 -12.98 -19.33 10.98
CA ILE A 256 -14.33 -19.45 10.40
C ILE A 256 -15.27 -18.38 10.96
N ALA A 257 -15.20 -18.08 12.25
CA ALA A 257 -15.99 -17.02 12.86
C ALA A 257 -15.62 -15.64 12.28
N ALA A 258 -14.33 -15.35 12.11
CA ALA A 258 -13.86 -14.12 11.48
C ALA A 258 -14.34 -14.01 10.02
N LEU A 259 -14.19 -15.06 9.21
CA LEU A 259 -14.64 -15.10 7.82
C LEU A 259 -16.15 -14.89 7.69
N LYS A 260 -16.95 -15.55 8.55
CA LYS A 260 -18.40 -15.35 8.66
C LYS A 260 -18.75 -13.89 8.91
N LYS A 261 -18.10 -13.25 9.88
CA LYS A 261 -18.28 -11.83 10.17
C LYS A 261 -17.96 -10.96 8.96
N THR A 262 -16.92 -11.30 8.19
CA THR A 262 -16.51 -10.58 6.97
C THR A 262 -17.54 -10.66 5.87
N TYR A 263 -17.92 -11.87 5.41
CA TYR A 263 -18.79 -12.00 4.24
C TYR A 263 -20.27 -11.72 4.51
N LEU A 264 -20.66 -11.57 5.79
CA LEU A 264 -22.00 -11.12 6.19
C LEU A 264 -22.06 -9.60 6.43
N ALA A 265 -20.93 -8.90 6.44
CA ALA A 265 -20.87 -7.45 6.59
C ALA A 265 -21.24 -6.74 5.26
N PRO A 266 -21.76 -5.50 5.30
CA PRO A 266 -22.10 -4.71 4.12
C PRO A 266 -20.84 -4.12 3.45
N ILE A 267 -19.92 -4.98 3.02
CA ILE A 267 -18.64 -4.61 2.38
C ILE A 267 -18.63 -4.98 0.89
N ALA A 268 -17.57 -4.57 0.18
CA ALA A 268 -17.38 -4.89 -1.23
C ALA A 268 -17.48 -6.40 -1.52
N THR A 269 -18.12 -6.75 -2.63
CA THR A 269 -18.34 -8.15 -3.05
C THR A 269 -17.04 -8.92 -3.20
N GLU A 270 -15.96 -8.25 -3.61
CA GLU A 270 -14.62 -8.84 -3.71
C GLU A 270 -14.10 -9.38 -2.37
N ALA A 271 -14.21 -8.60 -1.29
CA ALA A 271 -13.80 -9.03 0.05
C ALA A 271 -14.71 -10.16 0.58
N GLN A 272 -16.01 -10.08 0.30
CA GLN A 272 -16.95 -11.16 0.65
C GLN A 272 -16.62 -12.46 -0.09
N ALA A 273 -16.32 -12.38 -1.40
CA ALA A 273 -15.97 -13.54 -2.23
C ALA A 273 -14.68 -14.20 -1.75
N ARG A 274 -13.63 -13.40 -1.45
CA ARG A 274 -12.38 -13.91 -0.87
C ARG A 274 -12.60 -14.61 0.47
N ALA A 275 -13.41 -14.01 1.35
CA ALA A 275 -13.71 -14.61 2.65
C ALA A 275 -14.48 -15.94 2.52
N ARG A 276 -15.43 -16.02 1.58
CA ARG A 276 -16.17 -17.26 1.30
C ARG A 276 -15.29 -18.34 0.69
N LEU A 277 -14.41 -17.98 -0.24
CA LEU A 277 -13.43 -18.91 -0.81
C LEU A 277 -12.53 -19.50 0.29
N HIS A 278 -11.99 -18.65 1.18
CA HIS A 278 -11.16 -19.12 2.29
C HIS A 278 -11.94 -20.02 3.25
N HIS A 279 -13.20 -19.68 3.56
CA HIS A 279 -14.06 -20.50 4.40
C HIS A 279 -14.32 -21.88 3.75
N ALA A 280 -14.58 -21.91 2.44
CA ALA A 280 -14.76 -23.15 1.70
C ALA A 280 -13.51 -24.04 1.74
N GLN A 281 -12.32 -23.46 1.59
CA GLN A 281 -11.06 -24.19 1.68
C GLN A 281 -10.89 -24.85 3.05
N LEU A 282 -11.28 -24.17 4.15
CA LEU A 282 -11.24 -24.76 5.48
C LEU A 282 -12.21 -25.93 5.64
N LEU A 283 -13.45 -25.78 5.19
CA LEU A 283 -14.47 -26.84 5.22
C LEU A 283 -14.03 -28.07 4.42
N ALA A 284 -13.42 -27.85 3.25
CA ALA A 284 -12.94 -28.90 2.36
C ALA A 284 -11.74 -29.70 2.91
N LYS A 285 -11.02 -29.21 3.93
CA LYS A 285 -9.86 -29.91 4.53
C LYS A 285 -10.27 -31.20 5.24
N ALA A 286 -11.45 -31.24 5.86
CA ALA A 286 -11.93 -32.44 6.58
C ALA A 286 -12.23 -33.61 5.62
N ASN A 287 -12.55 -33.29 4.36
CA ASN A 287 -12.87 -34.24 3.29
C ASN A 287 -13.95 -35.26 3.68
N ASP A 288 -14.88 -34.86 4.54
CA ASP A 288 -16.10 -35.59 4.83
C ASP A 288 -17.27 -35.07 3.98
N THR A 289 -18.39 -35.79 4.03
CA THR A 289 -19.59 -35.48 3.24
C THR A 289 -20.12 -34.07 3.54
N GLU A 290 -20.28 -33.72 4.81
CA GLU A 290 -20.89 -32.45 5.23
C GLU A 290 -19.97 -31.27 4.88
N GLY A 291 -18.68 -31.40 5.16
CA GLY A 291 -17.66 -30.40 4.83
C GLY A 291 -17.55 -30.16 3.33
N ASN A 292 -17.59 -31.21 2.50
CA ASN A 292 -17.53 -31.05 1.04
C ASN A 292 -18.77 -30.36 0.46
N LEU A 293 -19.97 -30.69 0.96
CA LEU A 293 -21.22 -30.03 0.55
C LEU A 293 -21.22 -28.55 0.95
N ALA A 294 -20.95 -28.27 2.23
CA ALA A 294 -20.89 -26.90 2.75
C ALA A 294 -19.79 -26.07 2.08
N ALA A 295 -18.64 -26.67 1.77
CA ALA A 295 -17.58 -26.01 1.01
C ALA A 295 -18.04 -25.64 -0.39
N PHE A 296 -18.78 -26.52 -1.09
CA PHE A 296 -19.28 -26.24 -2.43
C PHE A 296 -20.19 -25.01 -2.42
N ASP A 297 -21.13 -24.96 -1.47
CA ASP A 297 -22.07 -23.83 -1.36
C ASP A 297 -21.32 -22.50 -1.18
N GLN A 298 -20.26 -22.48 -0.36
CA GLN A 298 -19.44 -21.28 -0.18
C GLN A 298 -18.68 -20.88 -1.45
N VAL A 299 -18.06 -21.81 -2.18
CA VAL A 299 -17.35 -21.45 -3.43
C VAL A 299 -18.29 -21.07 -4.57
N ALA A 300 -19.48 -21.67 -4.65
CA ALA A 300 -20.48 -21.28 -5.65
C ALA A 300 -20.91 -19.82 -5.43
N ILE A 301 -21.19 -19.43 -4.17
CA ILE A 301 -21.50 -18.04 -3.85
C ILE A 301 -20.30 -17.14 -4.14
N ALA A 302 -19.07 -17.55 -3.77
CA ALA A 302 -17.86 -16.76 -4.05
C ALA A 302 -17.66 -16.50 -5.55
N ALA A 303 -17.89 -17.52 -6.39
CA ALA A 303 -17.79 -17.40 -7.85
C ALA A 303 -18.87 -16.47 -8.44
N LEU A 304 -20.11 -16.54 -7.93
CA LEU A 304 -21.23 -15.72 -8.40
C LEU A 304 -21.18 -14.26 -7.93
N LEU A 305 -20.62 -13.98 -6.74
CA LEU A 305 -20.47 -12.61 -6.24
C LEU A 305 -19.53 -11.75 -7.10
N GLY A 306 -18.68 -12.37 -7.93
CA GLY A 306 -17.80 -11.65 -8.86
C GLY A 306 -16.65 -10.94 -8.15
N GLY A 307 -15.77 -11.69 -7.48
CA GLY A 307 -14.48 -11.15 -7.00
C GLY A 307 -13.50 -10.87 -8.13
N ASP A 308 -12.26 -10.54 -7.79
CA ASP A 308 -11.19 -10.43 -8.79
C ASP A 308 -11.02 -11.76 -9.58
N GLU A 309 -10.46 -11.67 -10.79
CA GLU A 309 -10.31 -12.81 -11.71
C GLU A 309 -9.60 -14.01 -11.04
N THR A 310 -8.63 -13.75 -10.16
CA THR A 310 -7.89 -14.82 -9.47
C THR A 310 -8.79 -15.52 -8.46
N THR A 311 -9.56 -14.76 -7.67
CA THR A 311 -10.53 -15.30 -6.72
C THR A 311 -11.61 -16.12 -7.42
N GLN A 312 -12.18 -15.60 -8.51
CA GLN A 312 -13.20 -16.31 -9.28
C GLN A 312 -12.64 -17.61 -9.87
N ALA A 313 -11.48 -17.56 -10.53
CA ALA A 313 -10.84 -18.75 -11.09
C ALA A 313 -10.53 -19.80 -10.02
N ALA A 314 -10.05 -19.39 -8.84
CA ALA A 314 -9.77 -20.28 -7.72
C ALA A 314 -11.05 -20.90 -7.15
N ALA A 315 -12.13 -20.13 -7.02
CA ALA A 315 -13.44 -20.63 -6.57
C ALA A 315 -14.02 -21.65 -7.55
N THR A 316 -14.04 -21.35 -8.85
CA THR A 316 -14.53 -22.27 -9.89
C THR A 316 -13.69 -23.54 -9.95
N LYS A 317 -12.36 -23.43 -9.79
CA LYS A 317 -11.47 -24.61 -9.70
C LYS A 317 -11.84 -25.49 -8.51
N LEU A 318 -11.97 -24.91 -7.32
CA LEU A 318 -12.32 -25.65 -6.10
C LEU A 318 -13.73 -26.27 -6.21
N ALA A 319 -14.69 -25.58 -6.82
CA ALA A 319 -16.03 -26.11 -7.08
C ALA A 319 -16.00 -27.39 -7.93
N ARG A 320 -15.19 -27.42 -9.01
CA ARG A 320 -14.99 -28.62 -9.85
C ARG A 320 -14.39 -29.78 -9.05
N GLU A 321 -13.38 -29.49 -8.23
CA GLU A 321 -12.76 -30.51 -7.37
C GLU A 321 -13.75 -31.09 -6.36
N LEU A 322 -14.58 -30.23 -5.73
CA LEU A 322 -15.59 -30.64 -4.75
C LEU A 322 -16.69 -31.50 -5.37
N VAL A 323 -17.20 -31.16 -6.56
CA VAL A 323 -18.17 -32.02 -7.28
C VAL A 323 -17.57 -33.39 -7.55
N GLY A 324 -16.30 -33.46 -7.97
CA GLY A 324 -15.61 -34.73 -8.17
C GLY A 324 -15.48 -35.58 -6.89
N ARG A 325 -15.45 -34.96 -5.70
CA ARG A 325 -15.48 -35.65 -4.39
C ARG A 325 -16.90 -36.10 -4.04
N ILE A 326 -17.88 -35.21 -4.19
CA ILE A 326 -19.31 -35.44 -3.93
C ILE A 326 -19.85 -36.58 -4.79
N ASP A 327 -19.49 -36.64 -6.07
CA ASP A 327 -19.92 -37.70 -7.00
C ASP A 327 -19.41 -39.10 -6.58
N LYS A 328 -18.25 -39.15 -5.91
CA LYS A 328 -17.65 -40.41 -5.43
C LYS A 328 -18.14 -40.80 -4.03
N ASP A 329 -18.77 -39.87 -3.31
CA ASP A 329 -19.24 -40.12 -1.95
C ASP A 329 -20.58 -40.85 -1.96
N LYS A 330 -20.55 -42.14 -1.57
CA LYS A 330 -21.73 -43.02 -1.51
C LYS A 330 -22.79 -42.57 -0.50
N LYS A 331 -22.45 -41.69 0.44
CA LYS A 331 -23.40 -41.13 1.42
C LYS A 331 -24.28 -40.02 0.83
N VAL A 332 -23.87 -39.42 -0.28
CA VAL A 332 -24.65 -38.40 -0.99
C VAL A 332 -25.67 -39.08 -1.91
N SER A 333 -26.93 -38.67 -1.83
CA SER A 333 -28.00 -39.15 -2.72
C SER A 333 -27.72 -38.79 -4.18
N ASP A 334 -28.23 -39.59 -5.13
CA ASP A 334 -28.07 -39.32 -6.57
C ASP A 334 -28.72 -38.00 -7.00
N GLU A 335 -29.82 -37.62 -6.36
CA GLU A 335 -30.51 -36.34 -6.57
C GLU A 335 -29.58 -35.17 -6.23
N ALA A 336 -28.99 -35.16 -5.03
CA ALA A 336 -28.02 -34.14 -4.62
C ALA A 336 -26.81 -34.10 -5.56
N ARG A 337 -26.21 -35.25 -5.94
CA ARG A 337 -25.10 -35.26 -6.93
C ARG A 337 -25.49 -34.61 -8.26
N LYS A 338 -26.71 -34.85 -8.73
CA LYS A 338 -27.22 -34.22 -9.96
C LYS A 338 -27.38 -32.72 -9.79
N GLU A 339 -27.89 -32.27 -8.65
CA GLU A 339 -28.06 -30.85 -8.31
C GLU A 339 -26.72 -30.10 -8.29
N TYR A 340 -25.71 -30.61 -7.58
CA TYR A 340 -24.38 -30.00 -7.51
C TYR A 340 -23.67 -29.92 -8.87
N ARG A 341 -23.85 -30.93 -9.73
CA ARG A 341 -23.38 -30.87 -11.13
C ARG A 341 -24.06 -29.77 -11.94
N SER A 342 -25.37 -29.58 -11.73
CA SER A 342 -26.13 -28.51 -12.37
C SER A 342 -25.64 -27.13 -11.91
N TYR A 343 -25.42 -26.95 -10.61
CA TYR A 343 -24.85 -25.70 -10.09
C TYR A 343 -23.47 -25.43 -10.67
N LEU A 344 -22.60 -26.43 -10.74
CA LEU A 344 -21.27 -26.28 -11.33
C LEU A 344 -21.31 -25.85 -12.81
N SER A 345 -22.27 -26.34 -13.59
CA SER A 345 -22.43 -25.92 -14.99
C SER A 345 -22.86 -24.45 -15.18
N SER A 346 -23.30 -23.80 -14.09
CA SER A 346 -23.72 -22.40 -14.08
C SER A 346 -22.63 -21.44 -13.57
N LEU A 347 -21.48 -21.96 -13.12
CA LEU A 347 -20.33 -21.18 -12.62
C LEU A 347 -19.30 -20.91 -13.72
#